data_AF-A0A366EE77-F1
#
_entry.id   AF-A0A366EE77-F1
#
_cell.length_a   1.000
_cell.length_b   1.000
_cell.length_c   1.000
_cell.angle_alpha   90.00
_cell.angle_beta   90.00
_cell.angle_gamma   90.00
#
_symmetry.space_group_name_H-M   'P 1'
#
loop_
_entity.id
_entity.type
_entity.pdbx_description
1 polymer ?
#
loop_
_entity_poly.entity_id
_entity_poly.type
_entity_poly.pdbx_seq_one_letter_code
_entity_poly.pdbx_strand_id
1 'polypeptide(L)'
;MGHIKQNYSNTICKHYIVSNNTLAIVPVRAINFDAIAYEKERTIQVRQTPLQIIKASCIHHGATYEGRRRASCHLLGLVQKVPIVMNERPLIYSFPSQSAHNFSASWVFAKHILHITAHPNKAIQQTIITFHNKQQLFLNESTYAPTNKAMYL
;
A
#
# COMPACT_ATOMS: atom_id res chain seq x y z
N MET A 1 -6.51 0.01 -23.98
CA MET A 1 -6.11 1.37 -23.59
C MET A 1 -7.23 1.99 -22.75
N GLY A 2 -7.27 1.72 -21.44
CA GLY A 2 -8.31 2.27 -20.55
C GLY A 2 -7.74 3.45 -19.78
N HIS A 3 -7.97 4.66 -20.27
CA HIS A 3 -7.55 5.89 -19.59
C HIS A 3 -8.55 6.23 -18.48
N ILE A 4 -8.20 5.95 -17.23
CA ILE A 4 -8.83 6.64 -16.09
C ILE A 4 -8.33 8.08 -16.15
N LYS A 5 -9.24 9.06 -16.28
CA LYS A 5 -8.89 10.48 -16.14
C LYS A 5 -8.40 10.71 -14.70
N GLN A 6 -7.09 10.66 -14.49
CA GLN A 6 -6.49 10.97 -13.19
C GLN A 6 -6.38 12.49 -13.05
N ASN A 7 -7.19 13.07 -12.18
CA ASN A 7 -7.05 14.46 -11.77
C ASN A 7 -5.85 14.56 -10.81
N TYR A 8 -4.65 14.66 -11.36
CA TYR A 8 -3.46 15.00 -10.58
C TYR A 8 -3.57 16.45 -10.11
N SER A 9 -3.32 16.70 -8.82
CA SER A 9 -2.97 18.05 -8.40
C SER A 9 -1.60 18.38 -9.00
N ASN A 10 -1.44 19.55 -9.66
CA ASN A 10 -0.17 19.98 -10.28
C ASN A 10 0.99 20.17 -9.28
N THR A 11 0.75 19.96 -7.98
CA THR A 11 1.76 20.08 -6.93
C THR A 11 2.17 18.71 -6.39
N ILE A 12 3.46 18.39 -6.48
CA ILE A 12 4.03 17.18 -5.90
C ILE A 12 4.13 17.36 -4.38
N CYS A 13 3.57 16.40 -3.64
CA CYS A 13 3.62 16.37 -2.18
C CYS A 13 5.03 16.00 -1.70
N LYS A 14 5.64 16.85 -0.88
CA LYS A 14 6.97 16.58 -0.30
C LYS A 14 6.91 15.62 0.88
N HIS A 15 5.83 15.68 1.66
CA HIS A 15 5.67 14.93 2.89
C HIS A 15 4.22 14.43 3.01
N TYR A 16 4.04 13.12 2.85
CA TYR A 16 2.76 12.45 2.96
C TYR A 16 2.74 11.57 4.21
N ILE A 17 1.68 11.71 5.00
CA ILE A 17 1.36 10.83 6.11
C ILE A 17 0.09 10.06 5.75
N VAL A 18 0.15 8.75 5.94
CA VAL A 18 -0.97 7.86 5.74
C VAL A 18 -2.16 8.28 6.60
N SER A 19 -3.34 8.26 6.00
CA SER A 19 -4.61 8.57 6.67
C SER A 19 -5.64 7.46 6.46
N ASN A 20 -6.81 7.61 7.07
CA ASN A 20 -7.97 6.74 6.89
C ASN A 20 -8.59 6.77 5.47
N ASN A 21 -8.05 7.61 4.59
CA ASN A 21 -8.44 7.71 3.19
C ASN A 21 -7.46 7.05 2.24
N THR A 22 -6.27 6.65 2.72
CA THR A 22 -5.22 6.03 1.90
C THR A 22 -5.61 4.60 1.54
N LEU A 23 -5.76 4.31 0.26
CA LEU A 23 -6.07 2.99 -0.28
C LEU A 23 -4.81 2.18 -0.58
N ALA A 24 -3.82 2.84 -1.17
CA ALA A 24 -2.55 2.24 -1.52
C ALA A 24 -1.44 3.28 -1.69
N ILE A 25 -0.20 2.84 -1.52
CA ILE A 25 1.02 3.58 -1.88
C ILE A 25 1.80 2.72 -2.87
N VAL A 26 2.03 3.23 -4.08
CA VAL A 26 2.67 2.48 -5.16
C VAL A 26 3.96 3.20 -5.57
N PRO A 27 5.09 2.49 -5.66
CA PRO A 27 6.33 3.08 -6.13
C PRO A 27 6.24 3.45 -7.62
N VAL A 28 6.88 4.56 -7.98
CA VAL A 28 7.00 5.01 -9.37
C VAL A 28 8.44 5.40 -9.67
N ARG A 29 8.89 5.13 -10.89
CA ARG A 29 10.16 5.66 -11.41
C ARG A 29 9.87 6.89 -12.25
N ALA A 30 9.79 8.05 -11.61
CA ALA A 30 9.63 9.35 -12.27
C ALA A 30 10.78 10.29 -11.84
N ILE A 31 10.97 11.37 -12.58
CA ILE A 31 12.07 12.32 -12.33
C ILE A 31 11.86 13.07 -11.01
N ASN A 32 10.61 13.41 -10.66
CA ASN A 32 10.29 14.36 -9.61
C ASN A 32 9.56 13.77 -8.39
N PHE A 33 9.19 12.49 -8.42
CA PHE A 33 8.46 11.80 -7.35
C PHE A 33 8.73 10.30 -7.39
N ASP A 34 8.69 9.65 -6.21
CA ASP A 34 9.07 8.24 -6.04
C ASP A 34 7.87 7.34 -5.73
N ALA A 35 6.71 7.93 -5.41
CA ALA A 35 5.49 7.18 -5.12
C ALA A 35 4.22 7.92 -5.55
N ILE A 36 3.16 7.14 -5.72
CA ILE A 36 1.80 7.61 -5.83
C ILE A 36 1.00 7.09 -4.63
N ALA A 37 0.36 7.99 -3.89
CA ALA A 37 -0.63 7.66 -2.89
C ALA A 37 -2.03 7.73 -3.52
N TYR A 38 -2.72 6.59 -3.53
CA TYR A 38 -4.12 6.50 -3.94
C TYR A 38 -4.99 6.74 -2.71
N GLU A 39 -5.84 7.76 -2.75
CA GLU A 39 -6.88 8.01 -1.77
C GLU A 39 -8.27 7.75 -2.36
N LYS A 40 -9.28 7.66 -1.50
CA LYS A 40 -10.69 7.39 -1.90
C LYS A 40 -11.20 8.27 -3.05
N GLU A 41 -10.78 9.53 -3.10
CA GLU A 41 -11.32 10.55 -4.00
C GLU A 41 -10.25 11.21 -4.88
N ARG A 42 -8.96 10.95 -4.63
CA ARG A 42 -7.86 11.61 -5.35
C ARG A 42 -6.60 10.76 -5.37
N THR A 43 -5.69 11.15 -6.25
CA THR A 43 -4.36 10.54 -6.38
C THR A 43 -3.30 11.62 -6.16
N ILE A 44 -2.28 11.31 -5.36
CA ILE A 44 -1.25 12.27 -4.97
C ILE A 44 0.13 11.74 -5.39
N GLN A 45 0.89 12.56 -6.11
CA GLN A 45 2.30 12.29 -6.39
C GLN A 45 3.16 12.71 -5.19
N VAL A 46 4.04 11.83 -4.72
CA VAL A 46 4.80 12.03 -3.48
C VAL A 46 6.30 11.84 -3.72
N ARG A 47 7.12 12.77 -3.21
CA ARG A 47 8.59 12.70 -3.30
C ARG A 47 9.23 11.62 -2.44
N GLN A 48 8.50 11.12 -1.44
CA GLN A 48 8.99 10.06 -0.58
C GLN A 48 8.79 8.70 -1.27
N THR A 49 9.73 7.80 -1.05
CA THR A 49 9.55 6.38 -1.41
C THR A 49 8.45 5.76 -0.55
N PRO A 50 7.83 4.64 -0.98
CA PRO A 50 6.79 4.00 -0.17
C PRO A 50 7.26 3.65 1.25
N LEU A 51 8.48 3.14 1.40
CA LEU A 51 9.03 2.82 2.72
C LEU A 51 9.24 4.08 3.58
N GLN A 52 9.68 5.19 2.99
CA GLN A 52 9.80 6.46 3.72
C GLN A 52 8.45 6.95 4.22
N ILE A 53 7.40 6.86 3.39
CA ILE A 53 6.03 7.22 3.78
C ILE A 53 5.56 6.35 4.97
N ILE A 54 5.75 5.03 4.89
CA ILE A 54 5.36 4.10 5.95
C ILE A 54 6.12 4.39 7.25
N LYS A 55 7.44 4.60 7.18
CA LYS A 55 8.27 4.94 8.36
C LYS A 55 7.83 6.26 9.00
N ALA A 56 7.64 7.31 8.20
CA ALA A 56 7.16 8.60 8.68
C ALA A 56 5.77 8.48 9.33
N SER A 57 4.87 7.70 8.72
CA SER A 57 3.52 7.46 9.24
C SER A 57 3.55 6.66 10.54
N CYS A 58 4.46 5.70 10.70
CA CYS A 58 4.64 5.00 11.98
C CYS A 58 5.07 5.98 13.09
N ILE A 59 6.08 6.81 12.81
CA ILE A 59 6.61 7.80 13.78
C ILE A 59 5.52 8.82 14.15
N HIS A 60 4.76 9.30 13.17
CA HIS A 60 3.61 10.18 13.42
C HIS A 60 2.60 9.58 14.41
N HIS A 61 2.45 8.25 14.42
CA HIS A 61 1.60 7.51 15.34
C HIS A 61 2.38 6.90 16.52
N GLY A 62 3.50 7.51 16.91
CA GLY A 62 4.18 7.24 18.18
C GLY A 62 5.03 5.97 18.25
N ALA A 63 5.33 5.29 17.13
CA ALA A 63 6.23 4.13 17.15
C ALA A 63 7.05 3.96 15.88
N THR A 64 8.18 3.27 15.96
CA THR A 64 9.02 3.01 14.79
C THR A 64 8.43 1.90 13.91
N TYR A 65 8.72 1.97 12.61
CA TYR A 65 8.40 0.89 11.68
C TYR A 65 9.04 -0.43 12.13
N GLU A 66 10.30 -0.39 12.58
CA GLU A 66 11.05 -1.56 13.02
C GLU A 66 10.41 -2.19 14.27
N GLY A 67 9.92 -1.38 15.21
CA GLY A 67 9.18 -1.85 16.38
C GLY A 67 7.87 -2.54 15.98
N ARG A 68 7.05 -1.88 15.16
CA ARG A 68 5.77 -2.41 14.66
C ARG A 68 5.99 -3.70 13.86
N ARG A 69 6.96 -3.72 12.95
CA ARG A 69 7.33 -4.92 12.17
C ARG A 69 7.73 -6.08 13.07
N ARG A 70 8.60 -5.87 14.07
CA ARG A 70 9.03 -6.93 15.00
C ARG A 70 7.84 -7.52 15.76
N ALA A 71 6.95 -6.66 16.26
CA ALA A 71 5.73 -7.11 16.94
C ALA A 71 4.84 -7.94 16.01
N SER A 72 4.55 -7.45 14.81
CA SER A 72 3.75 -8.18 13.81
C SER A 72 4.40 -9.50 13.37
N CYS A 73 5.72 -9.54 13.22
CA CYS A 73 6.45 -10.80 12.96
C CYS A 73 6.23 -11.82 14.07
N HIS A 74 6.40 -11.40 15.33
CA HIS A 74 6.25 -12.27 16.49
C HIS A 74 4.81 -12.78 16.64
N LEU A 75 3.82 -11.89 16.54
CA LEU A 75 2.41 -12.23 16.71
C LEU A 75 1.87 -13.15 15.61
N LEU A 76 2.34 -12.98 14.37
CA LEU A 76 1.78 -13.68 13.21
C LEU A 76 2.62 -14.87 12.76
N GLY A 77 3.83 -15.02 13.29
CA GLY A 77 4.80 -16.01 12.82
C GLY A 77 5.23 -15.78 11.37
N LEU A 78 5.18 -14.53 10.89
CA LEU A 78 5.51 -14.15 9.52
C LEU A 78 6.83 -13.41 9.45
N VAL A 79 7.69 -13.79 8.52
CA VAL A 79 8.98 -13.12 8.27
C VAL A 79 8.93 -12.26 7.00
N GLN A 80 8.13 -12.68 6.02
CA GLN A 80 7.95 -11.98 4.75
C GLN A 80 6.52 -11.43 4.63
N LYS A 81 6.37 -10.35 3.85
CA LYS A 81 5.10 -9.64 3.62
C LYS A 81 4.35 -9.28 4.92
N VAL A 82 5.11 -8.92 5.93
CA VAL A 82 4.61 -8.68 7.29
C VAL A 82 3.70 -7.44 7.26
N PRO A 83 2.45 -7.54 7.73
CA PRO A 83 1.59 -6.38 7.83
C PRO A 83 2.16 -5.38 8.83
N ILE A 84 1.96 -4.10 8.55
CA ILE A 84 2.37 -3.02 9.45
C ILE A 84 1.13 -2.31 9.92
N VAL A 85 0.84 -2.42 11.22
CA VAL A 85 -0.20 -1.63 11.88
C VAL A 85 0.38 -0.26 12.18
N MET A 86 -0.08 0.77 11.48
CA MET A 86 0.37 2.15 11.66
C MET A 86 -0.40 2.86 12.78
N ASN A 87 -1.70 2.58 12.92
CA ASN A 87 -2.53 3.16 13.97
C ASN A 87 -3.60 2.15 14.39
N GLU A 88 -3.67 1.84 15.69
CA GLU A 88 -4.59 0.86 16.26
C GLU A 88 -6.03 1.38 16.30
N ARG A 89 -6.23 2.70 16.39
CA ARG A 89 -7.54 3.38 16.37
C ARG A 89 -7.43 4.62 15.49
N PRO A 90 -7.68 4.47 14.17
CA PRO A 90 -8.86 3.81 13.61
C PRO A 90 -8.59 2.49 12.84
N LEU A 91 -7.59 1.72 13.25
CA LEU A 91 -7.13 0.47 12.60
C LEU A 91 -6.64 0.69 11.16
N ILE A 92 -5.54 1.42 11.03
CA ILE A 92 -4.81 1.63 9.79
C ILE A 92 -3.67 0.60 9.73
N TYR A 93 -3.80 -0.39 8.86
CA TYR A 93 -2.74 -1.34 8.59
C TYR A 93 -2.63 -1.65 7.11
N SER A 94 -1.40 -1.97 6.70
CA SER A 94 -1.07 -2.20 5.30
C SER A 94 -0.28 -3.48 5.09
N PHE A 95 -0.50 -4.11 3.94
CA PHE A 95 0.30 -5.21 3.44
C PHE A 95 1.28 -4.72 2.38
N PRO A 96 2.58 -5.04 2.49
CA PRO A 96 3.48 -4.85 1.37
C PRO A 96 3.23 -5.93 0.31
N SER A 97 3.24 -5.54 -0.97
CA SER A 97 2.95 -6.43 -2.09
C SER A 97 4.04 -7.48 -2.31
N GLN A 98 5.28 -7.07 -2.01
CA GLN A 98 6.49 -7.88 -2.00
C GLN A 98 7.13 -7.87 -0.61
N SER A 99 8.28 -8.54 -0.47
CA SER A 99 9.11 -8.36 0.74
C SER A 99 9.41 -6.86 0.94
N ALA A 100 9.24 -6.36 2.16
CA ALA A 100 9.46 -4.95 2.49
C ALA A 100 10.93 -4.48 2.33
N HIS A 101 11.85 -5.42 2.06
CA HIS A 101 13.24 -5.11 1.69
C HIS A 101 13.41 -4.80 0.21
N ASN A 102 12.38 -5.04 -0.62
CA ASN A 102 12.37 -4.52 -1.97
C ASN A 102 11.92 -3.06 -1.93
N PHE A 103 12.80 -2.15 -2.38
CA PHE A 103 12.53 -0.71 -2.53
C PHE A 103 11.27 -0.42 -3.37
N SER A 104 10.81 -1.41 -4.15
CA SER A 104 9.65 -1.34 -5.05
C SER A 104 8.38 -2.00 -4.49
N ALA A 105 8.28 -2.24 -3.18
CA ALA A 105 7.04 -2.78 -2.61
C ALA A 105 5.90 -1.74 -2.64
N SER A 106 4.77 -2.11 -3.24
CA SER A 106 3.51 -1.39 -3.06
C SER A 106 2.92 -1.71 -1.70
N TRP A 107 2.22 -0.77 -1.08
CA TRP A 107 1.57 -0.96 0.22
C TRP A 107 0.08 -0.76 0.06
N VAL A 108 -0.72 -1.76 0.42
CA VAL A 108 -2.18 -1.73 0.24
C VAL A 108 -2.86 -1.77 1.60
N PHE A 109 -3.83 -0.88 1.81
CA PHE A 109 -4.52 -0.70 3.07
C PHE A 109 -5.75 -1.61 3.14
N ALA A 110 -5.65 -2.60 4.02
CA ALA A 110 -6.56 -3.75 4.04
C ALA A 110 -8.02 -3.38 4.26
N LYS A 111 -8.27 -2.41 5.16
CA LYS A 111 -9.59 -1.88 5.50
C LYS A 111 -10.41 -1.41 4.29
N HIS A 112 -9.75 -1.11 3.17
CA HIS A 112 -10.40 -0.64 1.97
C HIS A 112 -10.62 -1.71 0.91
N ILE A 113 -10.00 -2.89 1.05
CA ILE A 113 -10.06 -3.97 0.06
C ILE A 113 -11.43 -4.64 0.12
N LEU A 114 -12.12 -4.70 -1.02
CA LEU A 114 -13.34 -5.49 -1.17
C LEU A 114 -13.03 -6.93 -1.60
N HIS A 115 -12.19 -7.11 -2.61
CA HIS A 115 -11.71 -8.42 -3.04
C HIS A 115 -10.43 -8.30 -3.88
N ILE A 116 -9.72 -9.41 -4.03
CA ILE A 116 -8.49 -9.52 -4.82
C ILE A 116 -8.67 -10.66 -5.83
N THR A 117 -8.37 -10.39 -7.10
CA THR A 117 -8.47 -11.38 -8.17
C THR A 117 -7.22 -11.39 -9.04
N ALA A 118 -6.91 -12.54 -9.64
CA ALA A 118 -5.93 -12.61 -10.71
C ALA A 118 -6.50 -12.01 -12.00
N HIS A 119 -5.62 -11.57 -12.89
CA HIS A 119 -6.03 -11.12 -14.22
C HIS A 119 -6.81 -12.23 -14.97
N PRO A 120 -7.93 -11.92 -15.64
CA PRO A 120 -8.75 -12.94 -16.33
C PRO A 120 -7.98 -13.74 -17.39
N ASN A 121 -7.05 -13.08 -18.08
CA ASN A 121 -6.08 -13.75 -18.94
C ASN A 121 -4.92 -14.27 -18.09
N LYS A 122 -4.83 -15.60 -17.94
CA LYS A 122 -3.78 -16.30 -17.18
C LYS A 122 -2.36 -16.07 -17.69
N ALA A 123 -2.18 -15.65 -18.95
CA ALA A 123 -0.87 -15.30 -19.49
C ALA A 123 -0.33 -13.98 -18.91
N ILE A 124 -1.21 -13.14 -18.35
CA ILE A 124 -0.86 -11.85 -17.75
C ILE A 124 -0.68 -12.05 -16.25
N GLN A 125 0.56 -11.91 -15.78
CA GLN A 125 0.91 -11.99 -14.35
C GLN A 125 0.59 -10.66 -13.66
N GLN A 126 -0.70 -10.39 -13.44
CA GLN A 126 -1.18 -9.19 -12.77
C GLN A 126 -2.25 -9.53 -11.74
N THR A 127 -2.16 -8.89 -10.58
CA THR A 127 -3.17 -8.95 -9.54
C THR A 127 -4.03 -7.69 -9.59
N ILE A 128 -5.34 -7.86 -9.45
CA ILE A 128 -6.33 -6.78 -9.43
C ILE A 128 -6.89 -6.69 -8.02
N ILE A 129 -6.76 -5.52 -7.40
CA ILE A 129 -7.32 -5.22 -6.10
C ILE A 129 -8.51 -4.30 -6.32
N THR A 130 -9.70 -4.75 -5.94
CA THR A 130 -10.90 -3.93 -5.97
C THR A 130 -11.17 -3.40 -4.57
N PHE A 131 -11.33 -2.09 -4.43
CA PHE A 131 -11.67 -1.44 -3.17
C PHE A 131 -13.18 -1.26 -3.00
N HIS A 132 -13.65 -1.01 -1.76
CA HIS A 132 -15.06 -0.77 -1.47
C HIS A 132 -15.66 0.42 -2.23
N ASN A 133 -14.85 1.42 -2.59
CA ASN A 133 -15.28 2.56 -3.42
C ASN A 133 -15.29 2.25 -4.93
N LYS A 134 -15.17 0.97 -5.31
CA LYS A 134 -15.14 0.47 -6.70
C LYS A 134 -13.89 0.87 -7.50
N GLN A 135 -12.95 1.60 -6.91
CA GLN A 135 -11.64 1.81 -7.55
C GLN A 135 -10.88 0.49 -7.64
N GLN A 136 -10.05 0.36 -8.67
CA GLN A 136 -9.22 -0.81 -8.88
C GLN A 136 -7.75 -0.41 -8.97
N LEU A 137 -6.90 -1.18 -8.30
CA LEU A 137 -5.45 -1.10 -8.42
C LEU A 137 -4.93 -2.35 -9.12
N PHE A 138 -4.13 -2.15 -10.17
CA PHE A 138 -3.53 -3.20 -10.97
C PHE A 138 -2.05 -3.32 -10.59
N LEU A 139 -1.66 -4.44 -9.99
CA LEU A 139 -0.27 -4.72 -9.60
C LEU A 139 0.32 -5.75 -10.55
N ASN A 140 1.39 -5.40 -11.26
CA ASN A 140 2.11 -6.29 -12.19
C ASN A 140 2.98 -7.34 -11.46
N GLU A 141 2.52 -7.80 -10.30
CA GLU A 141 3.22 -8.75 -9.46
C GLU A 141 2.44 -10.06 -9.45
N SER A 142 3.15 -11.15 -9.76
CA SER A 142 2.59 -12.48 -10.02
C SER A 142 1.94 -13.15 -8.82
N THR A 143 2.10 -12.61 -7.61
CA THR A 143 1.60 -13.24 -6.38
C THR A 143 1.32 -12.20 -5.29
N TYR A 144 0.36 -11.29 -5.52
CA TYR A 144 -0.25 -10.55 -4.41
C TYR A 144 -1.37 -11.41 -3.80
N ALA A 145 -0.98 -12.27 -2.87
CA ALA A 145 -1.89 -12.93 -1.94
C ALA A 145 -1.52 -12.43 -0.54
N PRO A 146 -2.37 -11.60 0.10
CA PRO A 146 -2.18 -11.31 1.51
C PRO A 146 -2.27 -12.65 2.25
N THR A 147 -1.35 -12.90 3.19
CA THR A 147 -1.37 -14.16 3.92
C THR A 147 -2.70 -14.27 4.66
N ASN A 148 -3.50 -15.31 4.40
CA ASN A 148 -4.88 -15.48 4.91
C ASN A 148 -5.01 -15.22 6.42
N LYS A 149 -3.98 -15.49 7.22
CA LYS A 149 -3.98 -15.24 8.68
C LYS A 149 -4.05 -13.76 9.07
N ALA A 150 -3.64 -12.84 8.21
CA ALA A 150 -3.53 -11.42 8.54
C ALA A 150 -4.68 -10.56 7.98
N MET A 151 -5.43 -11.04 6.99
CA MET A 151 -6.58 -10.32 6.43
C MET A 151 -7.78 -10.22 7.40
N TYR A 152 -7.81 -11.06 8.44
CA TYR A 152 -8.90 -11.10 9.43
C TYR A 152 -8.55 -10.40 10.76
N LEU A 153 -7.47 -9.63 10.81
CA LEU A 153 -7.17 -8.71 11.92
C LEU A 153 -7.87 -7.37 11.69
#